data_AF-A0A809XZX6-F1
#
_entry.id   AF-A0A809XZX6-F1
#
_cell.length_a   1.000
_cell.length_b   1.000
_cell.length_c   1.000
_cell.angle_alpha   90.00
_cell.angle_beta   90.00
_cell.angle_gamma   90.00
#
_symmetry.space_group_name_H-M   'P 1'
#
loop_
_entity.id
_entity.type
_entity.pdbx_description
1 polymer ?
#
loop_
_entity_poly.entity_id
_entity_poly.type
_entity_poly.pdbx_seq_one_letter_code
_entity_poly.pdbx_strand_id
1 'polypeptide(L)'
;MRKRASEFFESLSVAELAREAHRHLWFSDWLRVAEDYRSSAESARADGAGRIVACEAWICALMAFEVARSLSSPDDLASTDFADRVGLSLRSFADDAAHAIEHVEIDDFEQGALTGFFLPALCHGPSAPAVICIADEDVTLASMMSRLLPASLRRNMSLLLIDPGSSPVRRPLKQEHILQ
;
A
#
# COMPACT_ATOMS: atom_id res chain seq x y z
N MET A 1 21.75 0.46 0.27
CA MET A 1 20.46 0.27 -0.44
C MET A 1 20.02 1.51 -1.22
N ARG A 2 19.97 2.72 -0.63
CA ARG A 2 19.69 3.98 -1.37
C ARG A 2 20.52 4.17 -2.65
N LYS A 3 21.81 3.84 -2.60
CA LYS A 3 22.72 3.89 -3.76
C LYS A 3 22.28 2.99 -4.92
N ARG A 4 21.85 1.75 -4.64
CA ARG A 4 21.35 0.81 -5.67
C ARG A 4 20.06 1.29 -6.33
N ALA A 5 19.11 1.83 -5.55
CA ALA A 5 17.88 2.39 -6.12
C ALA A 5 18.17 3.61 -7.00
N SER A 6 19.11 4.47 -6.58
CA SER A 6 19.57 5.62 -7.38
C SER A 6 20.26 5.20 -8.67
N GLU A 7 21.19 4.25 -8.58
CA GLU A 7 21.90 3.67 -9.75
C GLU A 7 20.93 3.01 -10.73
N PHE A 8 19.89 2.34 -10.21
CA PHE A 8 18.82 1.80 -11.04
C PHE A 8 18.11 2.93 -11.80
N PHE A 9 17.61 3.97 -11.12
CA PHE A 9 16.92 5.07 -11.81
C PHE A 9 17.81 5.84 -12.79
N GLU A 10 19.10 6.01 -12.49
CA GLU A 10 20.05 6.68 -13.39
C GLU A 10 20.40 5.87 -14.64
N SER A 11 20.24 4.54 -14.60
CA SER A 11 20.54 3.65 -15.73
C SER A 11 19.36 3.46 -16.71
N LEU A 12 18.20 4.05 -16.43
CA LEU A 12 16.99 3.90 -17.24
C LEU A 12 16.82 5.05 -18.24
N SER A 13 16.87 4.76 -19.53
CA SER A 13 16.37 5.71 -20.54
C SER A 13 14.84 5.65 -20.68
N VAL A 14 14.21 6.79 -21.02
CA VAL A 14 12.75 6.86 -21.28
C VAL A 14 12.31 5.88 -22.38
N ALA A 15 13.19 5.58 -23.33
CA ALA A 15 12.95 4.61 -24.40
C ALA A 15 12.96 3.15 -23.91
N GLU A 16 13.79 2.83 -22.92
CA GLU A 16 13.79 1.51 -22.28
C GLU A 16 12.57 1.32 -21.39
N LEU A 17 12.09 2.39 -20.73
CA LEU A 17 10.84 2.38 -19.94
C LEU A 17 9.62 2.02 -20.79
N ALA A 18 9.61 2.43 -22.06
CA ALA A 18 8.54 2.11 -22.99
C ALA A 18 8.60 0.67 -23.54
N ARG A 19 9.74 -0.02 -23.46
CA ARG A 19 9.89 -1.39 -23.99
C ARG A 19 9.48 -2.42 -22.95
N GLU A 20 8.37 -3.12 -23.22
CA GLU A 20 7.90 -4.32 -22.52
C GLU A 20 9.03 -5.34 -22.24
N ALA A 21 9.99 -5.44 -23.16
CA ALA A 21 11.06 -6.44 -23.16
C ALA A 21 11.93 -6.49 -21.89
N HIS A 22 11.99 -5.42 -21.07
CA HIS A 22 12.80 -5.40 -19.84
C HIS A 22 11.97 -5.28 -18.56
N ARG A 23 10.63 -5.16 -18.66
CA ARG A 23 9.78 -4.96 -17.47
C ARG A 23 9.86 -6.13 -16.50
N HIS A 24 9.92 -7.37 -17.00
CA HIS A 24 10.07 -8.57 -16.16
C HIS A 24 11.39 -8.57 -15.36
N LEU A 25 12.49 -8.08 -15.95
CA LEU A 25 13.77 -7.95 -15.25
C LEU A 25 13.69 -6.89 -14.16
N TRP A 26 13.07 -5.75 -14.46
CA TRP A 26 12.90 -4.68 -13.46
C TRP A 26 11.95 -5.07 -12.35
N PHE A 27 10.87 -5.78 -12.67
CA PHE A 27 9.98 -6.38 -11.68
C PHE A 27 10.79 -7.29 -10.73
N SER A 28 11.59 -8.20 -11.27
CA SER A 28 12.44 -9.09 -10.46
C SER A 28 13.46 -8.31 -9.62
N ASP A 29 14.06 -7.25 -10.16
CA ASP A 29 15.03 -6.42 -9.44
C ASP A 29 14.37 -5.64 -8.30
N TRP A 30 13.23 -5.02 -8.54
CA TRP A 30 12.47 -4.31 -7.51
C TRP A 30 11.91 -5.24 -6.46
N LEU A 31 11.50 -6.45 -6.84
CA LEU A 31 11.07 -7.49 -5.90
C LEU A 31 12.23 -7.90 -4.97
N ARG A 32 13.45 -8.05 -5.52
CA ARG A 32 14.64 -8.29 -4.71
C ARG A 32 14.97 -7.11 -3.79
N VAL A 33 14.86 -5.87 -4.26
CA VAL A 33 15.06 -4.68 -3.43
C VAL A 33 14.04 -4.64 -2.28
N ALA A 34 12.78 -4.97 -2.54
CA ALA A 34 11.75 -5.05 -1.52
C ALA A 34 12.10 -6.09 -0.44
N GLU A 35 12.56 -7.27 -0.87
CA GLU A 35 12.94 -8.37 0.02
C GLU A 35 14.20 -8.08 0.85
N ASP A 36 15.18 -7.39 0.25
CA ASP A 36 16.37 -6.90 0.94
C ASP A 36 15.98 -5.93 2.10
N TYR A 37 15.05 -5.01 1.83
CA TYR A 37 14.53 -4.11 2.86
C TYR A 37 13.69 -4.83 3.91
N ARG A 38 12.90 -5.84 3.51
CA ARG A 38 12.15 -6.71 4.43
C ARG A 38 13.06 -7.39 5.43
N SER A 39 14.12 -8.04 4.94
CA SER A 39 15.14 -8.71 5.74
C SER A 39 15.85 -7.72 6.69
N SER A 40 16.14 -6.51 6.20
CA SER A 40 16.74 -5.45 7.02
C SER A 40 15.81 -4.97 8.13
N ALA A 41 14.50 -4.90 7.88
CA ALA A 41 13.51 -4.49 8.87
C ALA A 41 13.37 -5.55 9.97
N GLU A 42 13.29 -6.82 9.59
CA GLU A 42 13.24 -7.96 10.51
C GLU A 42 14.49 -8.02 11.41
N SER A 43 15.67 -7.81 10.83
CA SER A 43 16.93 -7.75 11.58
C SER A 43 16.93 -6.58 12.58
N ALA A 44 16.53 -5.39 12.15
CA ALA A 44 16.45 -4.22 13.02
C ALA A 44 15.43 -4.36 14.16
N ARG A 45 14.34 -5.11 13.92
CA ARG A 45 13.34 -5.47 14.94
C ARG A 45 13.94 -6.43 15.97
N ALA A 46 14.68 -7.45 15.53
CA ALA A 46 15.31 -8.45 16.40
C ALA A 46 16.41 -7.85 17.30
N ASP A 47 17.19 -6.90 16.79
CA ASP A 47 18.27 -6.25 17.52
C ASP A 47 17.80 -5.27 18.62
N GLY A 48 16.49 -5.00 18.70
CA GLY A 48 15.85 -4.20 19.76
C GLY A 48 16.20 -2.70 19.78
N ALA A 49 17.23 -2.26 19.05
CA ALA A 49 17.78 -0.92 19.11
C ALA A 49 17.17 0.08 18.11
N GLY A 50 16.23 -0.33 17.26
CA GLY A 50 15.79 0.53 16.16
C GLY A 50 14.38 0.30 15.67
N ARG A 51 13.35 0.44 16.52
CA ARG A 51 11.95 0.48 16.05
C ARG A 51 11.76 1.48 14.89
N ILE A 52 12.41 2.64 14.98
CA ILE A 52 12.42 3.66 13.92
C ILE A 52 13.10 3.12 12.65
N VAL A 53 14.25 2.45 12.79
CA VAL A 53 15.00 1.87 11.66
C VAL A 53 14.22 0.73 10.99
N ALA A 54 13.57 -0.13 11.79
CA ALA A 54 12.68 -1.17 11.32
C ALA A 54 11.49 -0.57 10.55
N CYS A 55 10.83 0.45 11.10
CA CYS A 55 9.75 1.19 10.43
C CYS A 55 10.21 1.79 9.09
N GLU A 56 11.36 2.47 9.06
CA GLU A 56 11.91 3.04 7.82
C GLU A 56 12.19 1.95 6.78
N ALA A 57 12.76 0.81 7.20
CA ALA A 57 13.03 -0.31 6.33
C ALA A 57 11.75 -0.96 5.79
N TRP A 58 10.72 -1.12 6.62
CA TRP A 58 9.39 -1.56 6.19
C TRP A 58 8.75 -0.62 5.17
N ILE A 59 8.82 0.69 5.39
CA ILE A 59 8.33 1.70 4.43
C ILE A 59 9.09 1.59 3.10
N CYS A 60 10.41 1.39 3.15
CA CYS A 60 11.22 1.19 1.95
C CYS A 60 10.85 -0.09 1.21
N ALA A 61 10.57 -1.19 1.93
CA ALA A 61 10.08 -2.43 1.33
C ALA A 61 8.73 -2.22 0.63
N LEU A 62 7.76 -1.59 1.29
CA LEU A 62 6.44 -1.32 0.74
C LEU A 62 6.50 -0.40 -0.49
N MET A 63 7.37 0.61 -0.49
CA MET A 63 7.62 1.44 -1.68
C MET A 63 8.20 0.62 -2.84
N ALA A 64 9.16 -0.27 -2.56
CA ALA A 64 9.77 -1.11 -3.59
C ALA A 64 8.77 -2.13 -4.17
N PHE A 65 7.89 -2.70 -3.33
CA PHE A 65 6.77 -3.51 -3.80
C PHE A 65 5.83 -2.71 -4.70
N GLU A 66 5.46 -1.50 -4.33
CA GLU A 66 4.59 -0.66 -5.17
C GLU A 66 5.22 -0.37 -6.55
N VAL A 67 6.53 -0.12 -6.59
CA VAL A 67 7.25 0.03 -7.87
C VAL A 67 7.23 -1.28 -8.65
N ALA A 68 7.52 -2.42 -8.03
CA ALA A 68 7.46 -3.73 -8.67
C ALA A 68 6.07 -3.99 -9.28
N ARG A 69 5.00 -3.74 -8.51
CA ARG A 69 3.61 -3.89 -8.94
C ARG A 69 3.25 -2.99 -10.13
N SER A 70 3.82 -1.80 -10.21
CA SER A 70 3.60 -0.88 -11.34
C SER A 70 4.26 -1.37 -12.65
N LEU A 71 5.26 -2.25 -12.54
CA LEU A 71 6.02 -2.81 -13.65
C LEU A 71 5.59 -4.23 -14.03
N SER A 72 4.85 -4.92 -13.16
CA SER A 72 4.43 -6.32 -13.32
C SER A 72 3.25 -6.47 -14.29
N SER A 73 3.25 -7.58 -15.02
CA SER A 73 2.03 -8.13 -15.64
C SER A 73 1.19 -8.91 -14.62
N PRO A 74 -0.10 -9.21 -14.91
CA PRO A 74 -0.92 -10.06 -14.04
C PRO A 74 -0.29 -11.44 -13.75
N ASP A 75 0.39 -12.05 -14.73
CA ASP A 75 1.05 -13.34 -14.60
C ASP A 75 2.27 -13.29 -13.65
N ASP A 76 2.99 -12.16 -13.64
CA ASP A 76 4.11 -11.93 -12.73
C ASP A 76 3.65 -11.86 -11.26
N LEU A 77 2.48 -11.24 -11.02
CA LEU A 77 1.90 -11.14 -9.69
C LEU A 77 1.37 -12.50 -9.19
N ALA A 78 0.73 -13.27 -10.07
CA ALA A 78 0.20 -14.59 -9.75
C ALA A 78 1.31 -15.62 -9.44
N SER A 79 2.49 -15.47 -10.06
CA SER A 79 3.60 -16.42 -9.92
C SER A 79 4.50 -16.19 -8.69
N THR A 80 4.37 -15.05 -8.00
CA THR A 80 5.35 -14.62 -6.98
C THR A 80 4.82 -14.54 -5.56
N ASP A 81 3.60 -15.01 -5.30
CA ASP A 81 2.93 -14.87 -4.00
C ASP A 81 2.92 -13.40 -3.51
N PHE A 82 2.77 -12.48 -4.48
CA PHE A 82 3.07 -11.06 -4.30
C PHE A 82 2.17 -10.42 -3.24
N ALA A 83 0.88 -10.75 -3.26
CA ALA A 83 -0.11 -10.21 -2.34
C ALA A 83 0.19 -10.61 -0.89
N ASP A 84 0.59 -11.86 -0.65
CA ASP A 84 0.89 -12.36 0.69
C ASP A 84 2.15 -11.70 1.25
N ARG A 85 3.19 -11.50 0.43
CA ARG A 85 4.41 -10.78 0.83
C ARG A 85 4.14 -9.34 1.21
N VAL A 86 3.33 -8.63 0.42
CA VAL A 86 2.90 -7.26 0.72
C VAL A 86 2.07 -7.24 2.00
N GLY A 87 1.11 -8.15 2.14
CA GLY A 87 0.26 -8.27 3.33
C GLY A 87 1.05 -8.56 4.60
N LEU A 88 2.03 -9.47 4.55
CA LEU A 88 2.94 -9.76 5.66
C LEU A 88 3.78 -8.53 6.05
N SER A 89 4.43 -7.90 5.07
CA SER A 89 5.27 -6.72 5.32
C SER A 89 4.47 -5.58 5.92
N LEU A 90 3.21 -5.44 5.52
CA LEU A 90 2.33 -4.42 6.02
C LEU A 90 1.84 -4.69 7.45
N ARG A 91 1.54 -5.96 7.79
CA ARG A 91 1.25 -6.35 9.18
C ARG A 91 2.46 -6.12 10.08
N SER A 92 3.65 -6.53 9.64
CA SER A 92 4.88 -6.31 10.40
C SER A 92 5.22 -4.83 10.58
N PHE A 93 4.98 -4.01 9.55
CA PHE A 93 5.04 -2.55 9.66
C PHE A 93 4.07 -2.02 10.71
N ALA A 94 2.81 -2.46 10.69
CA ALA A 94 1.79 -2.02 11.63
C ALA A 94 2.18 -2.31 13.09
N ASP A 95 2.75 -3.49 13.35
CA ASP A 95 3.23 -3.87 14.69
C ASP A 95 4.37 -2.97 15.19
N ASP A 96 5.27 -2.58 14.29
CA ASP A 96 6.47 -1.79 14.63
C ASP A 96 6.17 -0.29 14.70
N ALA A 97 5.27 0.20 13.84
CA ALA A 97 4.83 1.59 13.82
C ALA A 97 4.11 1.92 15.13
N ALA A 98 4.77 2.68 16.00
CA ALA A 98 4.19 3.13 17.27
C ALA A 98 2.94 4.01 17.10
N HIS A 99 2.64 4.46 15.87
CA HIS A 99 1.49 5.28 15.49
C HIS A 99 0.54 4.50 14.57
N ALA A 100 -0.26 3.66 15.22
CA ALA A 100 -1.72 3.55 15.08
C ALA A 100 -2.27 3.39 13.65
N ILE A 101 -1.94 2.28 12.96
CA ILE A 101 -2.93 1.75 12.01
C ILE A 101 -4.09 1.23 12.86
N GLU A 102 -5.16 2.00 12.93
CA GLU A 102 -6.35 1.67 13.70
C GLU A 102 -7.28 0.82 12.84
N HIS A 103 -7.66 -0.36 13.32
CA HIS A 103 -8.81 -1.06 12.76
C HIS A 103 -10.07 -0.32 13.16
N VAL A 104 -10.87 0.07 12.18
CA VAL A 104 -12.13 0.76 12.41
C VAL A 104 -13.30 -0.10 11.94
N GLU A 105 -14.34 -0.11 12.75
CA GLU A 105 -15.65 -0.66 12.45
C GLU A 105 -16.63 0.50 12.50
N ILE A 106 -17.33 0.75 11.41
CA ILE A 106 -18.28 1.84 11.27
C ILE A 106 -19.66 1.21 11.07
N ASP A 107 -20.54 1.43 12.03
CA ASP A 107 -21.91 0.96 11.94
C ASP A 107 -22.61 1.59 10.72
N ASP A 108 -22.97 0.77 9.73
CA ASP A 108 -23.91 1.18 8.70
C ASP A 108 -25.33 0.93 9.23
N PHE A 109 -26.11 2.00 9.32
CA PHE A 109 -27.46 2.00 9.88
C PHE A 109 -28.43 1.04 9.16
N GLU A 110 -28.08 0.48 8.00
CA GLU A 110 -28.99 -0.37 7.20
C GLU A 110 -28.35 -1.62 6.55
N GLN A 111 -27.02 -1.71 6.38
CA GLN A 111 -26.37 -2.76 5.56
C GLN A 111 -25.27 -3.59 6.26
N GLY A 112 -25.05 -3.36 7.56
CA GLY A 112 -24.03 -4.07 8.35
C GLY A 112 -22.74 -3.26 8.49
N ALA A 113 -21.91 -3.60 9.47
CA ALA A 113 -20.73 -2.78 9.79
C ALA A 113 -19.72 -2.74 8.64
N LEU A 114 -19.29 -1.53 8.28
CA LEU A 114 -18.17 -1.30 7.36
C LEU A 114 -16.87 -1.48 8.13
N THR A 115 -15.92 -2.22 7.55
CA THR A 115 -14.61 -2.45 8.19
C THR A 115 -13.52 -1.73 7.43
N GLY A 116 -12.48 -1.31 8.14
CA GLY A 116 -11.43 -0.52 7.52
C GLY A 116 -10.18 -0.31 8.37
N PHE A 117 -9.30 0.50 7.81
CA PHE A 117 -8.09 1.01 8.47
C PHE A 117 -8.10 2.53 8.52
N PHE A 118 -7.84 3.09 9.68
CA PHE A 118 -7.52 4.49 9.85
C PHE A 118 -6.02 4.66 10.13
N LEU A 119 -5.38 5.54 9.38
CA LEU A 119 -3.98 5.89 9.55
C LEU A 119 -3.91 7.39 9.84
N PRO A 120 -3.55 7.80 11.06
CA PRO A 120 -3.39 9.20 11.39
C PRO A 120 -2.17 9.79 10.68
N ALA A 121 -2.23 11.09 10.39
CA ALA A 121 -1.07 11.83 9.90
C ALA A 121 0.11 11.74 10.89
N LEU A 122 1.34 11.62 10.38
CA LEU A 122 2.52 11.48 11.26
C LEU A 122 2.77 12.70 12.16
N CYS A 123 2.45 13.91 11.69
CA CYS A 123 2.65 15.11 12.48
C CYS A 123 1.35 15.49 13.19
N HIS A 124 1.42 15.55 14.52
CA HIS A 124 0.36 16.02 15.41
C HIS A 124 0.17 17.54 15.26
N GLY A 125 -0.48 17.95 14.18
CA GLY A 125 -1.04 19.28 13.99
C GLY A 125 -2.53 19.31 14.34
N PRO A 126 -3.10 20.48 14.64
CA PRO A 126 -4.50 20.59 15.07
C PRO A 126 -5.52 20.18 14.00
N SER A 127 -5.12 20.05 12.74
CA SER A 127 -5.96 19.52 11.66
C SER A 127 -5.08 19.04 10.50
N ALA A 128 -5.02 17.73 10.28
CA ALA A 128 -4.47 17.16 9.06
C ALA A 128 -5.63 16.82 8.10
N PRO A 129 -5.49 17.05 6.79
CA PRO A 129 -6.50 16.63 5.83
C PRO A 129 -6.65 15.10 5.87
N ALA A 130 -7.89 14.61 5.81
CA ALA A 130 -8.20 13.20 5.73
C ALA A 130 -8.64 12.84 4.31
N VAL A 131 -8.12 11.73 3.79
CA VAL A 131 -8.60 11.14 2.53
C VAL A 131 -9.25 9.80 2.83
N ILE A 132 -10.47 9.65 2.32
CA ILE A 132 -11.27 8.44 2.46
C ILE A 132 -11.19 7.68 1.13
N CYS A 133 -10.76 6.43 1.19
CA CYS A 133 -10.69 5.53 0.04
C CYS A 133 -11.60 4.34 0.29
N ILE A 134 -12.52 4.11 -0.64
CA ILE A 134 -13.45 2.99 -0.62
C ILE A 134 -12.94 1.97 -1.63
N ALA A 135 -12.73 0.75 -1.19
CA ALA A 135 -12.32 -0.35 -2.04
C ALA A 135 -13.39 -0.68 -3.08
N ASP A 136 -12.94 -1.02 -4.29
CA ASP A 136 -13.78 -1.65 -5.31
C ASP A 136 -13.84 -3.17 -5.07
N GLU A 137 -14.76 -3.88 -5.74
CA GLU A 137 -15.02 -5.32 -5.50
C GLU A 137 -13.74 -6.20 -5.60
N ASP A 138 -12.79 -5.82 -6.46
CA ASP A 138 -11.55 -6.58 -6.70
C ASP A 138 -10.32 -6.07 -5.91
N VAL A 139 -10.49 -5.08 -5.02
CA VAL A 139 -9.37 -4.41 -4.34
C VAL A 139 -9.42 -4.68 -2.84
N THR A 140 -8.39 -5.33 -2.30
CA THR A 140 -8.29 -5.55 -0.85
C THR A 140 -7.80 -4.31 -0.10
N LEU A 141 -8.18 -4.16 1.17
CA LEU A 141 -7.64 -3.11 2.06
C LEU A 141 -6.12 -3.11 2.12
N ALA A 142 -5.49 -4.29 2.16
CA ALA A 142 -4.04 -4.43 2.16
C ALA A 142 -3.41 -3.88 0.87
N SER A 143 -4.07 -4.08 -0.28
CA SER A 143 -3.66 -3.50 -1.56
C SER A 143 -3.81 -1.98 -1.58
N MET A 144 -4.90 -1.43 -1.05
CA MET A 144 -5.05 0.02 -0.92
C MET A 144 -3.97 0.61 -0.01
N MET A 145 -3.72 -0.05 1.12
CA MET A 145 -2.77 0.42 2.12
C MET A 145 -1.34 0.39 1.62
N SER A 146 -0.90 -0.66 0.90
CA SER A 146 0.42 -0.68 0.28
C SER A 146 0.63 0.44 -0.75
N ARG A 147 -0.42 0.79 -1.49
CA ARG A 147 -0.42 1.87 -2.50
C ARG A 147 -0.41 3.26 -1.87
N LEU A 148 -1.21 3.47 -0.83
CA LEU A 148 -1.49 4.80 -0.30
C LEU A 148 -0.59 5.19 0.88
N LEU A 149 -0.10 4.22 1.65
CA LEU A 149 0.79 4.48 2.77
C LEU A 149 2.05 5.27 2.36
N PRO A 150 2.79 4.91 1.29
CA PRO A 150 3.93 5.72 0.84
C PRO A 150 3.57 7.18 0.50
N ALA A 151 2.37 7.39 -0.04
CA ALA A 151 1.90 8.72 -0.42
C ALA A 151 1.48 9.55 0.81
N SER A 152 0.78 8.95 1.79
CA SER A 152 0.36 9.65 3.00
C SER A 152 1.53 10.05 3.89
N LEU A 153 2.54 9.18 4.01
CA LEU A 153 3.74 9.45 4.78
C LEU A 153 4.49 10.70 4.29
N ARG A 154 4.43 10.98 2.98
CA ARG A 154 5.08 12.16 2.37
C ARG A 154 4.27 13.45 2.50
N ARG A 155 2.97 13.39 2.80
CA ARG A 155 2.05 14.54 2.64
C ARG A 155 1.34 15.00 3.92
N ASN A 156 1.74 14.51 5.10
CA ASN A 156 1.13 14.84 6.39
C ASN A 156 -0.41 14.83 6.36
N MET A 157 -0.97 13.69 5.98
CA MET A 157 -2.40 13.48 5.79
C MET A 157 -2.83 12.19 6.49
N SER A 158 -4.07 12.17 6.97
CA SER A 158 -4.69 10.95 7.49
C SER A 158 -5.35 10.17 6.36
N LEU A 159 -5.38 8.85 6.46
CA LEU A 159 -6.08 7.97 5.52
C LEU A 159 -7.16 7.18 6.25
N LEU A 160 -8.32 7.04 5.61
CA LEU A 160 -9.36 6.10 6.00
C LEU A 160 -9.60 5.17 4.82
N LEU A 161 -9.31 3.89 4.98
CA LEU A 161 -9.48 2.85 3.98
C LEU A 161 -10.67 1.99 4.37
N ILE A 162 -11.71 1.93 3.54
CA ILE A 162 -12.94 1.20 3.82
C ILE A 162 -13.10 0.05 2.83
N ASP A 163 -13.40 -1.13 3.35
CA ASP A 163 -13.92 -2.25 2.58
C ASP A 163 -15.46 -2.24 2.73
N PRO A 164 -16.21 -1.96 1.66
CA PRO A 164 -17.66 -2.01 1.72
C PRO A 164 -18.20 -3.45 1.88
N GLY A 165 -17.32 -4.45 1.79
CA GLY A 165 -17.70 -5.85 1.67
C GLY A 165 -18.35 -6.14 0.32
N SER A 166 -18.43 -7.43 -0.02
CA SER A 166 -19.20 -7.87 -1.18
C SER A 166 -20.70 -7.74 -0.87
N SER A 167 -21.26 -6.54 -1.07
CA SER A 167 -22.71 -6.32 -1.03
C SER A 167 -23.34 -6.98 -2.26
N PRO A 168 -24.28 -7.95 -2.12
CA PRO A 168 -24.93 -8.59 -3.25
C PRO A 168 -25.98 -7.68 -3.92
N VAL A 169 -26.04 -6.38 -3.61
CA VAL A 169 -27.16 -5.53 -4.04
C VAL A 169 -26.66 -4.38 -4.90
N ARG A 170 -26.47 -4.65 -6.20
CA ARG A 170 -26.64 -3.62 -7.22
C ARG A 170 -28.10 -3.16 -7.17
N ARG A 171 -28.41 -2.10 -6.43
CA ARG A 171 -29.64 -1.34 -6.69
C ARG A 171 -29.45 -0.64 -8.03
N PRO A 172 -30.29 -0.91 -9.05
CA PRO A 172 -30.27 -0.09 -10.25
C PRO A 172 -30.56 1.36 -9.82
N LEU A 173 -29.67 2.28 -10.19
CA LEU A 173 -29.96 3.71 -10.15
C LEU A 173 -31.20 3.93 -11.01
N LYS A 174 -32.36 3.99 -10.36
CA LYS A 174 -33.62 4.36 -11.01
C LYS A 174 -33.48 5.85 -11.37
N GLN A 175 -33.13 6.14 -12.61
CA GLN A 175 -33.18 7.50 -13.15
C GLN A 175 -34.65 7.93 -13.20
N GLU A 176 -35.12 8.55 -12.13
CA GLU A 176 -36.39 9.29 -12.12
C GLU A 176 -36.10 10.79 -12.17
N HIS A 177 -35.57 11.28 -13.29
CA HIS A 177 -35.74 12.68 -13.64
C HIS A 177 -36.64 12.76 -14.87
N ILE A 178 -37.95 12.74 -14.63
CA ILE A 178 -38.93 13.31 -15.55
C ILE A 178 -38.88 14.83 -15.29
N LEU A 179 -38.31 15.57 -16.23
CA LEU A 179 -38.51 17.02 -16.31
C LEU A 179 -39.82 17.28 -17.06
N GLN A 180 -40.69 18.04 -16.41
CA GLN A 180 -41.96 18.55 -16.91
C GLN A 180 -41.77 19.51 -18.09
#